data_AF-A0A5B8EMA3-F1
#
_entry.id   AF-A0A5B8EMA3-F1
#
_cell.length_a   1.000
_cell.length_b   1.000
_cell.length_c   1.000
_cell.angle_alpha   90.00
_cell.angle_beta   90.00
_cell.angle_gamma   90.00
#
_symmetry.space_group_name_H-M   'P 1'
#
loop_
_entity.id
_entity.type
_entity.pdbx_description
1 polymer ?
#
loop_
_entity_poly.entity_id
_entity_poly.type
_entity_poly.pdbx_seq_one_letter_code
_entity_poly.pdbx_strand_id
1 'polypeptide(L)'
;MLAAATTTLLVLCVGLVAWGAVGPGPGAASADRPVVPAAAPVRLVVPSLGIEASVVPVGLSADAVLDPPADATTVGWWDDSARPGAARGQVVITGHTVHTGGGALDAVSTTPGLRGRRIDVRTRAGVQHYRVVRREVLSRDELAAGAQGLFGQDRRDDGGARLVLVTCTDWNGSSYDSNVVVVAEPV
;
A
#
# COMPACT_ATOMS: atom_id res chain seq x y z
N MET A 1 -46.87 47.70 57.44
CA MET A 1 -45.48 47.50 56.98
C MET A 1 -45.27 46.03 56.68
N LEU A 2 -44.69 45.74 55.51
CA LEU A 2 -43.94 44.52 55.11
C LEU A 2 -44.71 43.19 54.92
N ALA A 3 -45.09 42.97 53.66
CA ALA A 3 -44.67 41.88 52.75
C ALA A 3 -44.38 40.46 53.26
N ALA A 4 -45.10 39.50 52.66
CA ALA A 4 -44.67 38.20 52.11
C ALA A 4 -45.92 37.61 51.39
N ALA A 5 -45.93 36.77 50.35
CA ALA A 5 -44.92 35.95 49.70
C ALA A 5 -45.54 35.38 48.38
N THR A 6 -44.68 35.14 47.39
CA THR A 6 -44.62 33.96 46.50
C THR A 6 -45.75 33.57 45.51
N THR A 7 -45.30 33.01 44.38
CA THR A 7 -45.95 32.01 43.49
C THR A 7 -46.99 32.57 42.50
N THR A 8 -47.12 32.19 41.23
CA THR A 8 -46.66 31.04 40.43
C THR A 8 -46.76 31.40 38.94
N LEU A 9 -45.92 30.76 38.13
CA LEU A 9 -46.00 30.61 36.67
C LEU A 9 -47.31 29.95 36.18
N LEU A 10 -47.89 30.43 35.07
CA LEU A 10 -48.56 29.72 33.95
C LEU A 10 -49.34 30.80 33.16
N VAL A 11 -49.42 30.82 31.82
CA VAL A 11 -50.09 29.85 30.96
C VAL A 11 -49.63 30.08 29.50
N LEU A 12 -49.27 28.97 28.86
CA LEU A 12 -49.46 28.55 27.48
C LEU A 12 -50.03 29.54 26.44
N CYS A 13 -49.35 29.63 25.30
CA CYS A 13 -49.99 29.68 23.99
C CYS A 13 -49.57 28.46 23.16
N VAL A 14 -50.56 27.69 22.74
CA VAL A 14 -50.48 26.52 21.85
C VAL A 14 -50.72 26.95 20.41
N GLY A 15 -50.07 26.27 19.46
CA GLY A 15 -50.52 26.15 18.05
C GLY A 15 -49.35 26.16 17.06
N LEU A 16 -48.89 25.00 16.56
CA LEU A 16 -49.25 24.39 15.25
C LEU A 16 -48.66 25.23 14.09
N VAL A 17 -47.79 24.76 13.19
CA VAL A 17 -47.82 23.57 12.31
C VAL A 17 -46.43 23.45 11.64
N ALA A 18 -45.90 22.22 11.44
CA ALA A 18 -45.33 21.74 10.18
C ALA A 18 -44.50 20.46 10.39
N TRP A 19 -45.01 19.33 9.89
CA TRP A 19 -44.19 18.18 9.52
C TRP A 19 -43.19 18.61 8.44
N GLY A 20 -41.91 18.38 8.69
CA GLY A 20 -40.83 18.52 7.71
C GLY A 20 -39.79 17.43 7.97
N ALA A 21 -39.55 16.60 6.96
CA ALA A 21 -38.85 15.33 6.98
C ALA A 21 -37.47 15.31 7.66
N VAL A 22 -37.15 14.16 8.27
CA VAL A 22 -35.77 13.66 8.39
C VAL A 22 -35.17 13.61 6.98
N GLY A 23 -34.21 14.50 6.70
CA GLY A 23 -33.34 14.37 5.54
C GLY A 23 -32.07 13.63 5.95
N PRO A 24 -31.70 12.50 5.33
CA PRO A 24 -30.37 11.93 5.50
C PRO A 24 -29.36 12.94 4.94
N GLY A 25 -28.34 13.26 5.75
CA GLY A 25 -27.30 14.22 5.38
C GLY A 25 -26.50 13.75 4.16
N PRO A 26 -25.87 14.67 3.41
CA PRO A 26 -24.93 14.28 2.37
C PRO A 26 -23.64 13.80 3.03
N GLY A 27 -23.64 12.52 3.42
CA GLY A 27 -22.40 11.74 3.46
C GLY A 27 -21.87 11.73 2.03
N ALA A 28 -20.88 12.59 1.77
CA ALA A 28 -20.21 12.66 0.50
C ALA A 28 -19.73 11.26 0.12
N ALA A 29 -20.19 10.82 -1.05
CA ALA A 29 -19.97 9.51 -1.63
C ALA A 29 -18.53 9.02 -1.40
N SER A 30 -18.40 7.90 -0.69
CA SER A 30 -17.26 7.03 -0.93
C SER A 30 -17.43 6.56 -2.36
N ALA A 31 -16.67 7.14 -3.28
CA ALA A 31 -16.67 6.73 -4.67
C ALA A 31 -16.47 5.20 -4.68
N ASP A 32 -17.40 4.52 -5.31
CA ASP A 32 -17.40 3.07 -5.56
C ASP A 32 -16.20 2.75 -6.47
N ARG A 33 -14.99 2.75 -5.88
CA ARG A 33 -13.79 2.34 -6.57
C ARG A 33 -14.01 0.87 -6.90
N PRO A 34 -13.91 0.47 -8.18
CA PRO A 34 -14.03 -0.93 -8.55
C PRO A 34 -13.08 -1.76 -7.68
N VAL A 35 -13.66 -2.60 -6.82
CA VAL A 35 -12.89 -3.48 -5.94
C VAL A 35 -12.41 -4.63 -6.80
N VAL A 36 -11.10 -4.68 -7.07
CA VAL A 36 -10.50 -5.82 -7.75
C VAL A 36 -10.42 -6.98 -6.74
N PRO A 37 -10.97 -8.16 -7.05
CA PRO A 37 -10.88 -9.30 -6.14
C PRO A 37 -9.43 -9.66 -5.83
N ALA A 38 -9.17 -9.98 -4.56
CA ALA A 38 -7.84 -10.38 -4.12
C ALA A 38 -7.38 -11.66 -4.82
N ALA A 39 -6.30 -11.58 -5.61
CA ALA A 39 -5.82 -12.70 -6.42
C ALA A 39 -4.29 -12.69 -6.56
N ALA A 40 -3.70 -13.85 -6.83
CA ALA A 40 -2.26 -13.96 -7.02
C ALA A 40 -1.81 -13.10 -8.23
N PRO A 41 -0.71 -12.32 -8.08
CA PRO A 41 -0.15 -11.53 -9.16
C PRO A 41 0.46 -12.42 -10.25
N VAL A 42 0.42 -11.94 -11.48
CA VAL A 42 1.05 -12.59 -12.65
C VAL A 42 1.97 -11.64 -13.41
N ARG A 43 1.83 -10.32 -13.20
CA ARG A 43 2.63 -9.31 -13.89
C ARG A 43 2.74 -8.02 -13.09
N LEU A 44 3.95 -7.45 -13.05
CA LEU A 44 4.25 -6.13 -12.51
C LEU A 44 4.48 -5.18 -13.68
N VAL A 45 3.83 -4.02 -13.68
CA VAL A 45 4.03 -2.97 -14.68
C VAL A 45 4.29 -1.64 -14.00
N VAL A 46 5.39 -0.98 -14.36
CA VAL A 46 5.72 0.38 -13.91
C VAL A 46 6.00 1.24 -15.15
N PRO A 47 4.96 1.83 -15.76
CA PRO A 47 5.08 2.45 -17.09
C PRO A 47 6.12 3.57 -17.16
N SER A 48 6.22 4.39 -16.11
CA SER A 48 7.19 5.47 -16.01
C SER A 48 8.66 5.02 -15.98
N LEU A 49 8.90 3.72 -15.80
CA LEU A 49 10.21 3.10 -15.76
C LEU A 49 10.40 2.08 -16.91
N GLY A 50 9.40 1.90 -17.78
CA GLY A 50 9.44 0.88 -18.83
C GLY A 50 9.44 -0.56 -18.31
N ILE A 51 9.05 -0.78 -17.04
CA ILE A 51 9.05 -2.12 -16.45
C ILE A 51 7.78 -2.85 -16.83
N GLU A 52 7.96 -4.05 -17.38
CA GLU A 52 6.92 -5.06 -17.53
C GLU A 52 7.54 -6.44 -17.26
N ALA A 53 7.31 -6.98 -16.06
CA ALA A 53 7.94 -8.21 -15.58
C ALA A 53 6.91 -9.27 -15.20
N SER A 54 7.20 -10.53 -15.52
CA SER A 54 6.42 -11.67 -15.01
C SER A 54 6.57 -11.79 -13.50
N VAL A 55 5.50 -12.18 -12.81
CA VAL A 55 5.51 -12.40 -11.36
C VAL A 55 5.31 -13.88 -11.07
N VAL A 56 6.18 -14.44 -10.23
CA VAL A 56 6.08 -15.82 -9.73
C VAL A 56 6.02 -15.82 -8.20
N PRO A 57 5.39 -16.82 -7.57
CA PRO A 57 5.45 -16.96 -6.12
C PRO A 57 6.86 -17.34 -5.67
N VAL A 58 7.29 -16.77 -4.55
CA VAL A 58 8.53 -17.12 -3.84
C VAL A 58 8.24 -17.19 -2.34
N GLY A 59 8.96 -18.06 -1.63
CA GLY A 59 8.89 -18.21 -0.18
C GLY A 59 10.14 -17.67 0.50
N LEU A 60 10.07 -17.56 1.83
CA LEU A 60 11.26 -17.28 2.63
C LEU A 60 12.17 -18.52 2.70
N SER A 61 13.48 -18.29 2.72
CA SER A 61 14.46 -19.31 3.09
C SER A 61 14.36 -19.65 4.59
N ALA A 62 15.10 -20.68 5.02
CA ALA A 62 15.21 -21.03 6.44
C ALA A 62 15.74 -19.88 7.31
N ASP A 63 16.54 -18.99 6.72
CA ASP A 63 17.12 -17.82 7.38
C ASP A 63 16.23 -16.57 7.27
N ALA A 64 14.96 -16.74 6.92
CA ALA A 64 13.97 -15.67 6.72
C ALA A 64 14.36 -14.64 5.64
N VAL A 65 15.10 -15.08 4.62
CA VAL A 65 15.47 -14.26 3.46
C VAL A 65 14.49 -14.50 2.31
N LEU A 66 14.05 -13.41 1.67
CA LEU A 66 13.20 -13.47 0.48
C LEU A 66 14.05 -13.32 -0.79
N ASP A 67 14.44 -14.44 -1.39
CA ASP A 67 15.25 -14.42 -2.60
C ASP A 67 14.41 -14.11 -3.85
N PRO A 68 14.86 -13.19 -4.72
CA PRO A 68 14.25 -13.02 -6.03
C PRO A 68 14.47 -14.25 -6.93
N PRO A 69 13.63 -14.46 -7.95
CA PRO A 69 13.73 -15.61 -8.86
C PRO A 69 15.10 -15.72 -9.54
N ALA A 70 15.51 -16.92 -9.94
CA ALA A 70 16.79 -17.13 -10.62
C ALA A 70 16.90 -16.37 -11.96
N ASP A 71 15.79 -16.21 -12.66
CA ASP A 71 15.71 -15.36 -13.84
C ASP A 71 15.64 -13.88 -13.43
N ALA A 72 16.67 -13.11 -13.76
CA ALA A 72 16.81 -11.70 -13.44
C ALA A 72 15.69 -10.81 -14.01
N THR A 73 15.01 -11.25 -15.08
CA THR A 73 13.92 -10.51 -15.73
C THR A 73 12.55 -10.77 -15.10
N THR A 74 12.47 -11.71 -14.15
CA THR A 74 11.26 -12.09 -13.43
C THR A 74 11.31 -11.53 -12.00
N VAL A 75 10.15 -11.15 -11.45
CA VAL A 75 10.01 -10.71 -10.06
C VAL A 75 9.30 -11.77 -9.22
N GLY A 76 9.66 -11.85 -7.94
CA GLY A 76 9.07 -12.76 -6.97
C GLY A 76 8.05 -12.04 -6.10
N TRP A 77 6.84 -12.58 -5.97
CA TRP A 77 5.87 -12.17 -4.94
C TRP A 77 5.98 -13.13 -3.76
N TRP A 78 6.14 -12.60 -2.54
CA TRP A 78 6.12 -13.43 -1.34
C TRP A 78 4.70 -14.00 -1.15
N ASP A 79 4.55 -15.30 -1.24
CA ASP A 79 3.23 -15.96 -1.31
C ASP A 79 2.45 -16.00 0.01
N ASP A 80 3.14 -15.85 1.15
CA ASP A 80 2.51 -15.60 2.45
C ASP A 80 2.20 -14.11 2.71
N SER A 81 2.57 -13.22 1.77
CA SER A 81 2.19 -11.82 1.83
C SER A 81 0.78 -11.58 1.29
N ALA A 82 0.22 -10.40 1.50
CA ALA A 82 -1.11 -10.08 1.00
C ALA A 82 -1.18 -10.20 -0.54
N ARG A 83 -2.35 -10.57 -1.03
CA ARG A 83 -2.65 -10.56 -2.46
C ARG A 83 -3.05 -9.16 -2.91
N PRO A 84 -2.67 -8.71 -4.13
CA PRO A 84 -3.23 -7.50 -4.72
C PRO A 84 -4.76 -7.53 -4.72
N GLY A 85 -5.39 -6.45 -4.25
CA GLY A 85 -6.84 -6.36 -4.04
C GLY A 85 -7.30 -6.74 -2.62
N ALA A 86 -6.42 -7.27 -1.76
CA ALA A 86 -6.76 -7.48 -0.36
C ALA A 86 -6.98 -6.15 0.38
N ALA A 87 -7.90 -6.13 1.34
CA ALA A 87 -8.21 -4.94 2.13
C ALA A 87 -7.16 -4.63 3.22
N ARG A 88 -6.29 -5.60 3.55
CA ARG A 88 -5.30 -5.52 4.64
C ARG A 88 -4.02 -6.27 4.26
N GLY A 89 -2.97 -6.02 5.03
CA GLY A 89 -1.66 -6.63 4.84
C GLY A 89 -0.84 -5.92 3.76
N GLN A 90 0.26 -6.56 3.36
CA GLN A 90 1.19 -5.96 2.42
C GLN A 90 1.50 -6.93 1.29
N VAL A 91 1.34 -6.48 0.05
CA VAL A 91 1.86 -7.21 -1.10
C VAL A 91 3.36 -6.94 -1.15
N VAL A 92 4.19 -7.98 -1.03
CA VAL A 92 5.66 -7.82 -1.08
C VAL A 92 6.18 -8.45 -2.36
N ILE A 93 6.88 -7.65 -3.18
CA ILE A 93 7.50 -8.09 -4.42
C ILE A 93 8.99 -7.75 -4.40
N THR A 94 9.83 -8.74 -4.68
CA THR A 94 11.28 -8.61 -4.81
C THR A 94 11.71 -8.89 -6.24
N GLY A 95 12.85 -8.34 -6.65
CA GLY A 95 13.41 -8.57 -7.99
C GLY A 95 14.88 -8.17 -8.05
N HIS A 96 15.54 -8.56 -9.13
CA HIS A 96 16.96 -8.28 -9.31
C HIS A 96 17.20 -6.84 -9.79
N THR A 97 18.24 -6.24 -9.22
CA THR A 97 19.07 -5.22 -9.87
C THR A 97 20.36 -5.89 -10.30
N VAL A 98 20.80 -5.67 -11.54
CA VAL A 98 22.04 -6.20 -12.11
C VAL A 98 22.91 -5.03 -12.54
N HIS A 99 24.15 -4.95 -12.07
CA HIS A 99 25.00 -3.77 -12.25
C HIS A 99 25.45 -3.59 -13.71
N THR A 100 25.42 -4.67 -14.49
CA THR A 100 25.62 -4.67 -15.94
C THR A 100 24.33 -4.50 -16.74
N GLY A 101 23.19 -4.34 -16.07
CA GLY A 101 21.87 -4.30 -16.68
C GLY A 101 21.23 -5.68 -16.87
N GLY A 102 19.92 -5.67 -17.12
CA GLY A 102 19.10 -6.86 -17.40
C GLY A 102 18.26 -7.34 -16.21
N GLY A 103 18.33 -6.65 -15.07
CA GLY A 103 17.46 -6.91 -13.93
C GLY A 103 16.08 -6.27 -14.11
N ALA A 104 15.03 -6.99 -13.69
CA ALA A 104 13.65 -6.51 -13.77
C ALA A 104 13.42 -5.18 -13.03
N LEU A 105 14.21 -4.91 -11.99
CA LEU A 105 14.08 -3.74 -11.13
C LEU A 105 15.28 -2.78 -11.20
N ASP A 106 16.15 -2.88 -12.22
CA ASP A 106 17.29 -1.97 -12.43
C ASP A 106 16.86 -0.49 -12.38
N ALA A 107 15.76 -0.18 -13.07
CA ALA A 107 15.22 1.18 -13.12
C ALA A 107 14.62 1.64 -11.77
N VAL A 108 14.14 0.71 -10.92
CA VAL A 108 13.68 1.06 -9.55
C VAL A 108 14.86 1.44 -8.68
N SER A 109 15.97 0.70 -8.77
CA SER A 109 17.21 0.97 -8.03
C SER A 109 17.76 2.36 -8.38
N THR A 110 17.86 2.67 -9.66
CA THR A 110 18.59 3.86 -10.14
C THR A 110 17.75 5.13 -10.26
N THR A 111 16.41 5.04 -10.27
CA THR A 111 15.54 6.21 -10.49
C THR A 111 15.08 6.86 -9.17
N PRO A 112 15.53 8.09 -8.85
CA PRO A 112 14.95 8.87 -7.76
C PRO A 112 13.58 9.46 -8.15
N GLY A 113 12.86 10.01 -7.17
CA GLY A 113 11.62 10.76 -7.46
C GLY A 113 10.46 9.89 -7.97
N LEU A 114 10.26 8.71 -7.37
CA LEU A 114 9.16 7.81 -7.73
C LEU A 114 7.80 8.20 -7.12
N ARG A 115 7.77 9.11 -6.14
CA ARG A 115 6.53 9.52 -5.45
C ARG A 115 5.47 9.99 -6.46
N GLY A 116 4.25 9.51 -6.30
CA GLY A 116 3.12 9.80 -7.18
C GLY A 116 3.06 8.96 -8.46
N ARG A 117 4.12 8.23 -8.81
CA ARG A 117 4.13 7.35 -9.99
C ARG A 117 3.24 6.13 -9.76
N ARG A 118 2.66 5.64 -10.86
CA ARG A 118 1.76 4.48 -10.87
C ARG A 118 2.53 3.18 -10.94
N ILE A 119 2.08 2.19 -10.18
CA ILE A 119 2.48 0.79 -10.30
C ILE A 119 1.20 -0.02 -10.51
N ASP A 120 1.19 -0.88 -11.53
CA ASP A 120 0.07 -1.75 -11.84
C ASP A 120 0.47 -3.20 -11.56
N VAL A 121 -0.28 -3.88 -10.71
CA VAL A 121 -0.10 -5.32 -10.45
C VAL A 121 -1.26 -6.06 -11.07
N ARG A 122 -0.99 -6.80 -12.15
CA ARG A 122 -2.02 -7.60 -12.83
C ARG A 122 -2.16 -8.95 -12.15
N THR A 123 -3.40 -9.37 -11.96
CA THR A 123 -3.80 -10.68 -11.47
C THR A 123 -4.71 -11.34 -12.51
N ARG A 124 -5.13 -12.58 -12.26
CA ARG A 124 -6.18 -13.21 -13.08
C ARG A 124 -7.58 -12.60 -12.87
N ALA A 125 -7.78 -11.86 -11.78
CA ALA A 125 -9.05 -11.22 -11.42
C ALA A 125 -9.16 -9.77 -11.89
N GLY A 126 -8.06 -9.16 -12.36
CA GLY A 126 -8.03 -7.77 -12.79
C GLY A 126 -6.68 -7.10 -12.55
N VAL A 127 -6.66 -5.77 -12.56
CA VAL A 127 -5.45 -4.98 -12.34
C VAL A 127 -5.62 -4.14 -11.08
N GLN A 128 -4.80 -4.39 -10.06
CA GLN A 128 -4.73 -3.51 -8.91
C GLN A 128 -3.76 -2.37 -9.20
N HIS A 129 -4.27 -1.14 -9.15
CA HIS A 129 -3.48 0.07 -9.30
C HIS A 129 -2.94 0.52 -7.94
N TYR A 130 -1.69 0.96 -7.94
CA TYR A 130 -1.02 1.54 -6.80
C TYR A 130 -0.37 2.87 -7.18
N ARG A 131 -0.19 3.74 -6.20
CA ARG A 131 0.57 4.99 -6.30
C ARG A 131 1.68 5.02 -5.28
N VAL A 132 2.90 5.25 -5.72
CA VAL A 132 4.07 5.32 -4.85
C VAL A 132 3.92 6.49 -3.88
N VAL A 133 4.06 6.21 -2.60
CA VAL A 133 4.04 7.22 -1.53
C VAL A 133 5.43 7.51 -0.99
N ARG A 134 6.32 6.52 -1.01
CA ARG A 134 7.67 6.60 -0.44
C ARG A 134 8.66 5.72 -1.22
N ARG A 135 9.88 6.20 -1.36
CA ARG A 135 11.05 5.44 -1.82
C ARG A 135 12.19 5.75 -0.86
N GLU A 136 12.85 4.72 -0.36
CA GLU A 136 14.01 4.84 0.51
C GLU A 136 15.14 3.96 0.03
N VAL A 137 16.36 4.35 0.37
CA VAL A 137 17.55 3.51 0.28
C VAL A 137 17.92 3.17 1.71
N LEU A 138 18.03 1.89 2.02
CA LEU A 138 18.38 1.36 3.34
C LEU A 138 19.59 0.47 3.17
N SER A 139 20.58 0.61 4.05
CA SER A 139 21.62 -0.42 4.20
C SER A 139 20.99 -1.76 4.57
N ARG A 140 21.74 -2.86 4.38
CA ARG A 140 21.26 -4.20 4.76
C ARG A 140 20.84 -4.28 6.23
N ASP A 141 21.59 -3.63 7.12
CA ASP A 141 21.32 -3.62 8.56
C ASP A 141 20.06 -2.81 8.90
N GLU A 142 19.86 -1.64 8.27
CA GLU A 142 18.65 -0.84 8.43
C GLU A 142 17.41 -1.58 7.91
N LEU A 143 17.54 -2.27 6.77
CA LEU A 143 16.46 -3.09 6.22
C LEU A 143 16.09 -4.21 7.18
N ALA A 144 17.07 -4.93 7.73
CA ALA A 144 16.86 -6.00 8.69
C ALA A 144 16.19 -5.49 9.98
N ALA A 145 16.68 -4.38 10.53
CA ALA A 145 16.09 -3.75 11.72
C ALA A 145 14.64 -3.28 11.48
N GLY A 146 14.33 -2.80 10.28
CA GLY A 146 12.99 -2.33 9.89
C GLY A 146 12.06 -3.40 9.32
N ALA A 147 12.51 -4.65 9.18
CA ALA A 147 11.83 -5.68 8.39
C ALA A 147 10.38 -5.92 8.83
N GLN A 148 10.11 -5.98 10.13
CA GLN A 148 8.73 -6.16 10.63
C GLN A 148 7.82 -4.99 10.21
N GLY A 149 8.30 -3.75 10.32
CA GLY A 149 7.53 -2.58 9.91
C GLY A 149 7.34 -2.49 8.39
N LEU A 150 8.32 -2.97 7.62
CA LEU A 150 8.33 -2.92 6.16
C LEU A 150 7.56 -4.07 5.52
N PHE A 151 7.57 -5.26 6.08
CA PHE A 151 7.06 -6.49 5.45
C PHE A 151 6.00 -7.23 6.29
N GLY A 152 5.84 -6.90 7.58
CA GLY A 152 4.89 -7.55 8.49
C GLY A 152 3.44 -7.47 8.02
N GLN A 153 2.71 -8.58 8.07
CA GLN A 153 1.35 -8.68 7.54
C GLN A 153 0.26 -8.23 8.52
N ASP A 154 0.65 -7.88 9.74
CA ASP A 154 -0.21 -7.55 10.87
C ASP A 154 -0.64 -6.07 10.93
N ARG A 155 -0.41 -5.27 9.89
CA ARG A 155 -0.86 -3.87 9.84
C ARG A 155 -2.39 -3.78 9.93
N ARG A 156 -2.92 -3.39 11.10
CA ARG A 156 -4.38 -3.31 11.37
C ARG A 156 -4.94 -1.89 11.40
N ASP A 157 -4.15 -0.88 11.78
CA ASP A 157 -4.74 0.31 12.40
C ASP A 157 -4.37 1.68 11.78
N ASP A 158 -3.41 1.79 10.85
CA ASP A 158 -2.91 3.12 10.39
C ASP A 158 -2.72 3.36 8.88
N GLY A 159 -2.85 2.35 8.00
CA GLY A 159 -2.47 2.56 6.58
C GLY A 159 -3.11 1.65 5.52
N GLY A 160 -4.06 0.78 5.87
CA GLY A 160 -4.71 -0.11 4.92
C GLY A 160 -3.74 -1.09 4.22
N ALA A 161 -4.20 -1.71 3.13
CA ALA A 161 -3.34 -2.54 2.28
C ALA A 161 -2.32 -1.68 1.52
N ARG A 162 -1.10 -2.18 1.35
CA ARG A 162 -0.07 -1.51 0.54
C ARG A 162 0.76 -2.50 -0.28
N LEU A 163 1.51 -1.96 -1.24
CA LEU A 163 2.52 -2.66 -2.02
C LEU A 163 3.91 -2.23 -1.55
N VAL A 164 4.81 -3.19 -1.41
CA VAL A 164 6.23 -2.98 -1.13
C VAL A 164 7.04 -3.65 -2.23
N LEU A 165 7.81 -2.85 -2.98
CA LEU A 165 8.84 -3.36 -3.88
C LEU A 165 10.20 -3.26 -3.18
N VAL A 166 11.01 -4.30 -3.28
CA VAL A 166 12.39 -4.32 -2.77
C VAL A 166 13.35 -4.80 -3.85
N THR A 167 14.49 -4.13 -3.97
CA THR A 167 15.59 -4.53 -4.86
C THR A 167 16.94 -4.09 -4.29
N CYS A 168 18.04 -4.66 -4.76
CA CYS A 168 19.39 -4.26 -4.39
C CYS A 168 19.80 -2.93 -5.04
N THR A 169 20.71 -2.20 -4.41
CA THR A 169 21.35 -0.97 -4.93
C THR A 169 22.73 -0.80 -4.32
N ASP A 170 23.48 0.20 -4.78
CA ASP A 170 24.81 0.57 -4.27
C ASP A 170 25.83 -0.56 -4.47
N TRP A 171 26.07 -0.88 -5.75
CA TRP A 171 27.11 -1.83 -6.15
C TRP A 171 28.51 -1.28 -5.86
N ASN A 172 29.30 -2.02 -5.09
CA ASN A 172 30.64 -1.60 -4.68
C ASN A 172 31.79 -2.25 -5.49
N GLY A 173 31.47 -2.98 -6.56
CA GLY A 173 32.43 -3.77 -7.33
C GLY A 173 32.44 -5.27 -6.99
N SER A 174 31.80 -5.66 -5.88
CA SER A 174 31.69 -7.07 -5.46
C SER A 174 30.30 -7.45 -4.95
N SER A 175 29.60 -6.53 -4.29
CA SER A 175 28.28 -6.77 -3.72
C SER A 175 27.44 -5.48 -3.70
N TYR A 176 26.15 -5.62 -3.41
CA TYR A 176 25.23 -4.50 -3.22
C TYR A 176 25.07 -4.16 -1.74
N ASP A 177 25.51 -2.98 -1.31
CA ASP A 177 25.56 -2.65 0.11
C ASP A 177 24.21 -2.22 0.69
N SER A 178 23.23 -1.93 -0.17
CA SER A 178 21.93 -1.39 0.21
C SER A 178 20.79 -2.00 -0.60
N ASN A 179 19.57 -1.67 -0.17
CA ASN A 179 18.33 -1.97 -0.85
C ASN A 179 17.53 -0.69 -1.11
N VAL A 180 16.90 -0.61 -2.28
CA VAL A 180 15.79 0.32 -2.49
C VAL A 180 14.50 -0.34 -2.03
N VAL A 181 13.75 0.37 -1.20
CA VAL A 181 12.39 -0.01 -0.82
C VAL A 181 11.42 1.04 -1.35
N VAL A 182 10.45 0.61 -2.15
CA VAL A 182 9.35 1.45 -2.64
C VAL A 182 8.07 1.01 -1.97
N VAL A 183 7.38 1.96 -1.33
CA VAL A 183 6.06 1.75 -0.74
C VAL A 183 5.01 2.48 -1.56
N ALA A 184 3.93 1.79 -1.89
CA ALA A 184 2.83 2.31 -2.69
C ALA A 184 1.46 1.90 -2.12
N GLU A 185 0.46 2.76 -2.30
CA GLU A 185 -0.90 2.57 -1.76
C GLU A 185 -1.90 2.36 -2.89
N PRO A 186 -2.98 1.58 -2.68
CA PRO A 186 -3.98 1.29 -3.70
C PRO A 186 -4.78 2.55 -4.09
N VAL A 187 -4.99 2.75 -5.40
CA VAL A 187 -5.73 3.91 -5.97
C VAL A 187 -6.90 3.53 -6.86
#